data_AF-A0A8D9AWD6-F1
#
_entry.id   AF-A0A8D9AWD6-F1
#
_cell.length_a   1.000
_cell.length_b   1.000
_cell.length_c   1.000
_cell.angle_alpha   90.00
_cell.angle_beta   90.00
_cell.angle_gamma   90.00
#
_symmetry.space_group_name_H-M   'P 1'
#
loop_
_entity.id
_entity.type
_entity.pdbx_description
1 polymer ?
#
loop_
_entity_poly.entity_id
_entity_poly.type
_entity_poly.pdbx_seq_one_letter_code
_entity_poly.pdbx_strand_id
1 'polypeptide(L)'
;DLVQRKKINDQISVEVHSIESLENNAIVAKYKDVFNGIGKVNCKPFHIQLREDATPRIDGTRKVPFALYKPLREELQRMENLGIIEKVSVPTDWVNSLVITKKKNNKLRTCIDPRHLNKFIVKPHFTIPTVEDIFSRLHGAKHFSVLDCS
;
A
#
# COMPACT_ATOMS: atom_id res chain seq x y z
N ASP A 1 30.67 -10.18 -5.74
CA ASP A 1 30.98 -10.47 -4.32
C ASP A 1 29.92 -11.27 -3.56
N LEU A 2 29.66 -12.50 -3.99
CA LEU A 2 28.80 -13.45 -3.24
C LEU A 2 29.57 -14.21 -2.15
N VAL A 3 30.90 -14.17 -2.20
CA VAL A 3 31.82 -14.89 -1.29
C VAL A 3 31.92 -14.18 0.07
N GLN A 4 31.81 -12.85 0.12
CA GLN A 4 31.81 -12.11 1.39
C GLN A 4 30.49 -12.23 2.16
N ARG A 5 29.35 -12.33 1.46
CA ARG A 5 28.02 -12.48 2.09
C ARG A 5 27.87 -13.80 2.87
N LYS A 6 28.57 -14.86 2.46
CA LYS A 6 28.53 -16.16 3.18
C LYS A 6 29.33 -16.15 4.49
N LYS A 7 30.45 -15.42 4.57
CA LYS A 7 31.35 -15.48 5.74
C LYS A 7 30.82 -14.78 7.01
N ILE A 8 29.86 -13.86 6.88
CA ILE A 8 29.30 -13.14 8.05
C ILE A 8 28.23 -13.98 8.77
N ASN A 9 27.55 -14.89 8.07
CA ASN A 9 26.47 -15.71 8.66
C ASN A 9 26.96 -16.86 9.54
N ASP A 10 28.24 -17.25 9.47
CA ASP A 10 28.77 -18.40 10.22
C ASP A 10 29.28 -18.04 11.65
N GLN A 11 29.27 -16.76 12.05
CA GLN A 11 29.74 -16.31 13.38
C GLN A 11 28.67 -15.65 14.26
N ILE A 12 27.45 -15.47 13.75
CA ILE A 12 26.34 -14.87 14.49
C ILE A 12 25.14 -15.81 14.39
N SER A 13 24.83 -16.51 15.48
CA SER A 13 23.56 -17.22 15.62
C SER A 13 22.44 -16.18 15.73
N VAL A 14 21.78 -15.88 14.61
CA VAL A 14 20.58 -15.05 14.60
C VAL A 14 19.37 -15.95 14.78
N GLU A 15 18.76 -15.90 15.97
CA GLU A 15 17.45 -16.52 16.19
C GLU A 15 16.36 -15.61 15.62
N VAL A 16 15.70 -16.07 14.56
CA VAL A 16 14.57 -15.37 13.95
C VAL A 16 13.29 -16.01 14.47
N HIS A 17 12.54 -15.28 15.28
CA HIS A 17 11.19 -15.67 15.67
C HIS A 17 10.18 -15.03 14.71
N SER A 18 9.70 -15.80 13.73
CA SER A 18 8.54 -15.42 12.91
C SER A 18 7.25 -15.72 13.68
N ILE A 19 6.39 -14.70 13.82
CA ILE A 19 5.00 -14.95 14.23
C ILE A 19 4.23 -15.35 12.98
N GLU A 20 4.16 -16.65 12.71
CA GLU A 20 3.44 -17.20 11.55
C GLU A 20 1.92 -17.26 11.78
N SER A 21 1.49 -17.26 13.04
CA SER A 21 0.09 -17.28 13.45
C SER A 21 -0.22 -16.19 14.46
N LEU A 22 -1.30 -15.45 14.19
CA LEU A 22 -1.87 -14.46 15.10
C LEU A 22 -2.66 -15.11 16.24
N GLU A 23 -2.97 -16.39 16.13
CA GLU A 23 -3.71 -17.15 17.15
C GLU A 23 -2.75 -17.51 18.31
N ASN A 24 -3.14 -17.15 19.53
CA ASN A 24 -2.39 -17.40 20.78
C ASN A 24 -1.10 -16.59 20.99
N ASN A 25 -0.94 -15.45 20.31
CA ASN A 25 0.16 -14.54 20.60
C ASN A 25 -0.26 -13.44 21.62
N ALA A 26 0.45 -13.33 22.74
CA ALA A 26 0.14 -12.36 23.79
C ALA A 26 0.19 -10.89 23.32
N ILE A 27 1.05 -10.56 22.36
CA ILE A 27 1.15 -9.21 21.77
C ILE A 27 -0.08 -8.93 20.90
N VAL A 28 -0.50 -9.90 20.09
CA VAL A 28 -1.70 -9.79 19.25
C VAL A 28 -2.96 -9.69 20.10
N ALA A 29 -3.05 -10.47 21.18
CA ALA A 29 -4.15 -10.39 22.13
C ALA A 29 -4.20 -9.02 22.83
N LYS A 30 -3.04 -8.48 23.21
CA LYS A 30 -2.93 -7.17 23.87
C LYS A 30 -3.29 -6.01 22.95
N TYR A 31 -2.88 -6.05 21.69
CA TYR A 31 -3.13 -4.99 20.70
C TYR A 31 -4.10 -5.45 19.61
N LYS A 32 -5.19 -6.10 20.02
CA LYS A 32 -6.14 -6.71 19.08
C LYS A 32 -6.70 -5.69 18.09
N ASP A 33 -6.88 -4.44 18.52
CA ASP A 33 -7.37 -3.34 17.68
C ASP A 33 -6.47 -3.03 16.48
N VAL A 34 -5.13 -3.14 16.59
CA VAL A 34 -4.21 -2.83 15.48
C VAL A 34 -4.13 -3.93 14.43
N PHE A 35 -4.49 -5.17 14.79
CA PHE A 35 -4.42 -6.34 13.90
C PHE A 35 -5.75 -6.67 13.21
N ASN A 36 -6.75 -5.78 13.29
CA ASN A 36 -8.08 -6.01 12.73
C ASN A 36 -8.47 -4.98 11.66
N GLY A 37 -9.04 -5.47 10.56
CA GLY A 37 -9.58 -4.62 9.49
C GLY A 37 -8.51 -3.98 8.62
N ILE A 38 -8.88 -2.92 7.89
CA ILE A 38 -7.98 -2.17 6.99
C ILE A 38 -7.24 -1.02 7.71
N GLY A 39 -7.68 -0.67 8.92
CA GLY A 39 -7.18 0.48 9.67
C GLY A 39 -7.59 1.83 9.07
N LYS A 40 -7.42 2.90 9.85
CA LYS A 40 -7.54 4.29 9.39
C LYS A 40 -6.52 5.13 10.12
N VAL A 41 -5.62 5.78 9.39
CA VAL A 41 -4.64 6.68 9.98
C VAL A 41 -5.35 7.96 10.44
N ASN A 42 -5.21 8.30 11.72
CA ASN A 42 -5.75 9.52 12.28
C ASN A 42 -4.84 10.71 11.94
N CYS A 43 -4.92 11.19 10.70
CA CYS A 43 -4.17 12.35 10.21
C CYS A 43 -5.08 13.32 9.45
N LYS A 44 -4.57 14.53 9.20
CA LYS A 44 -5.25 15.48 8.30
C LYS A 44 -5.39 14.85 6.91
N PRO A 45 -6.50 15.10 6.20
CA PRO A 45 -6.65 14.65 4.81
C PRO A 45 -5.44 15.05 3.97
N PHE A 46 -4.93 14.11 3.19
CA PHE A 46 -3.78 14.36 2.32
C PHE A 46 -4.23 15.23 1.14
N HIS A 47 -3.53 16.35 0.94
CA HIS A 47 -3.75 17.24 -0.21
C HIS A 47 -2.73 16.96 -1.30
N ILE A 48 -3.22 16.66 -2.51
CA ILE A 48 -2.38 16.47 -3.70
C ILE A 48 -2.14 17.84 -4.35
N GLN A 49 -0.94 18.38 -4.20
CA GLN A 49 -0.55 19.62 -4.86
C GLN A 49 -0.34 19.39 -6.35
N LEU A 50 -1.05 20.15 -7.18
CA LEU A 50 -0.84 20.20 -8.62
C LEU A 50 0.01 21.42 -9.00
N ARG A 51 0.71 21.31 -10.14
CA ARG A 51 1.36 22.45 -10.80
C ARG A 51 0.32 23.46 -11.28
N GLU A 52 0.70 24.72 -11.39
CA GLU A 52 -0.18 25.81 -11.84
C GLU A 52 -0.66 25.61 -13.29
N ASP A 53 0.15 24.97 -14.13
CA ASP A 53 -0.17 24.65 -15.53
C ASP A 53 -0.94 23.33 -15.71
N ALA A 54 -1.43 22.73 -14.61
CA ALA A 54 -2.17 21.48 -14.66
C ALA A 54 -3.46 21.64 -15.47
N THR A 55 -3.56 20.90 -16.57
CA THR A 55 -4.77 20.88 -17.41
C THR A 55 -5.62 19.66 -17.03
N PRO A 56 -6.84 19.85 -16.50
CA PRO A 56 -7.69 18.73 -16.12
C PRO A 56 -8.08 17.84 -17.29
N ARG A 57 -8.35 16.57 -16.98
CA ARG A 57 -8.65 15.56 -17.98
C ARG A 57 -9.61 14.51 -17.44
N ILE A 58 -10.60 14.20 -18.28
CA ILE A 58 -11.57 13.14 -18.07
C ILE A 58 -11.21 11.97 -18.99
N ASP A 59 -10.65 10.91 -18.43
CA ASP A 59 -10.42 9.67 -19.16
C ASP A 59 -11.68 8.79 -19.14
N GLY A 60 -12.02 8.24 -20.32
CA GLY A 60 -13.15 7.32 -20.46
C GLY A 60 -12.94 6.00 -19.73
N THR A 61 -14.03 5.30 -19.42
CA THR A 61 -13.96 3.96 -18.82
C THR A 61 -13.41 2.94 -19.82
N ARG A 62 -12.48 2.09 -19.38
CA ARG A 62 -11.99 0.97 -20.20
C ARG A 62 -13.08 -0.10 -20.35
N LYS A 63 -13.10 -0.78 -21.50
CA LYS A 63 -13.98 -1.93 -21.71
C LYS A 63 -13.64 -3.03 -20.69
N VAL A 64 -14.63 -3.45 -19.93
CA VAL A 64 -14.50 -4.58 -19.00
C VAL A 64 -15.14 -5.81 -19.68
N PRO A 65 -14.51 -7.00 -19.61
CA PRO A 65 -15.15 -8.22 -20.07
C PRO A 65 -16.44 -8.52 -19.28
N PHE A 66 -17.50 -8.96 -19.96
CA PHE A 66 -18.80 -9.22 -19.35
C PHE A 66 -18.73 -10.15 -18.13
N ALA A 67 -17.89 -11.19 -18.20
CA ALA A 67 -17.67 -12.13 -17.09
C ALA A 67 -17.15 -11.48 -15.80
N LEU A 68 -16.55 -10.29 -15.88
CA LEU A 68 -16.01 -9.56 -14.73
C LEU A 68 -16.97 -8.51 -14.16
N TYR A 69 -18.13 -8.27 -14.78
CA TYR A 69 -19.06 -7.22 -14.33
C TYR A 69 -19.58 -7.45 -12.91
N LYS A 70 -20.06 -8.67 -12.64
CA LYS A 70 -20.57 -9.03 -11.32
C LYS A 70 -19.45 -9.00 -10.26
N PRO A 71 -18.30 -9.68 -10.44
CA PRO A 71 -17.18 -9.60 -9.50
C PRO A 71 -16.66 -8.18 -9.27
N LEU A 72 -16.63 -7.34 -10.31
CA LEU A 72 -16.20 -5.95 -10.20
C LEU A 72 -17.18 -5.14 -9.35
N ARG A 73 -18.49 -5.28 -9.60
CA ARG A 73 -19.52 -4.60 -8.81
C ARG A 73 -19.44 -4.97 -7.35
N GLU A 74 -19.27 -6.25 -7.04
CA GLU A 74 -19.12 -6.75 -5.67
C GLU A 74 -17.88 -6.16 -4.98
N GLU A 75 -16.75 -6.08 -5.70
CA GLU A 75 -15.53 -5.48 -5.15
C GLU A 75 -15.67 -3.97 -4.92
N LEU A 76 -16.28 -3.22 -5.84
CA LEU A 76 -16.54 -1.80 -5.67
C LEU A 76 -17.50 -1.54 -4.50
N GLN A 77 -18.56 -2.35 -4.35
CA GLN A 77 -19.47 -2.25 -3.22
C GLN A 77 -18.77 -2.56 -1.89
N ARG A 78 -17.89 -3.56 -1.86
CA ARG A 78 -17.07 -3.88 -0.69
C ARG A 78 -16.16 -2.71 -0.31
N MET A 79 -15.51 -2.07 -1.29
CA MET A 79 -14.66 -0.89 -1.05
C MET A 79 -15.46 0.31 -0.53
N GLU A 80 -16.66 0.55 -1.06
CA GLU A 80 -17.57 1.59 -0.59
C GLU A 80 -18.01 1.31 0.86
N ASN A 81 -18.41 0.08 1.17
CA ASN A 81 -18.81 -0.32 2.53
C ASN A 81 -17.67 -0.20 3.55
N LEU A 82 -16.41 -0.36 3.11
CA LEU A 82 -15.23 -0.16 3.94
C LEU A 82 -14.78 1.31 4.03
N GLY A 83 -15.45 2.23 3.33
CA GLY A 83 -15.10 3.65 3.30
C GLY A 83 -13.78 3.94 2.56
N ILE A 84 -13.34 3.05 1.66
CA ILE A 84 -12.13 3.24 0.85
C ILE A 84 -12.40 4.16 -0.34
N ILE A 85 -13.62 4.09 -0.89
CA ILE A 85 -14.11 4.94 -1.99
C ILE A 85 -15.51 5.43 -1.67
N GLU A 86 -15.92 6.48 -2.36
CA GLU A 86 -17.28 7.03 -2.30
C GLU A 86 -17.80 7.35 -3.71
N LYS A 87 -19.12 7.39 -3.85
CA LYS A 87 -19.77 7.81 -5.10
C LYS A 87 -19.70 9.32 -5.24
N VAL A 88 -19.27 9.77 -6.41
CA VAL A 88 -19.33 11.18 -6.81
C VAL A 88 -20.46 11.34 -7.83
N SER A 89 -21.47 12.14 -7.49
CA SER A 89 -22.65 12.38 -8.33
C SER A 89 -22.58 13.66 -9.16
N VAL A 90 -21.56 14.50 -8.90
CA VAL A 90 -21.33 15.77 -9.60
C VAL A 90 -20.18 15.63 -10.61
N PRO A 91 -20.16 16.43 -11.67
CA PRO A 91 -19.00 16.51 -12.56
C PRO A 91 -17.73 16.87 -11.79
N THR A 92 -16.60 16.29 -12.21
CA THR A 92 -15.27 16.59 -11.67
C THR A 92 -14.30 16.82 -12.81
N ASP A 93 -13.30 17.67 -12.56
CA ASP A 93 -12.33 18.05 -13.59
C ASP A 93 -11.34 16.92 -13.93
N TRP A 94 -11.18 15.96 -13.00
CA TRP A 94 -10.27 14.83 -13.13
C TRP A 94 -10.99 13.49 -13.00
N VAL A 95 -10.94 12.68 -14.06
CA VAL A 95 -11.43 11.30 -14.03
C VAL A 95 -10.35 10.40 -14.61
N ASN A 96 -9.98 9.35 -13.86
CA ASN A 96 -8.97 8.38 -14.30
C ASN A 96 -9.67 7.06 -14.67
N SER A 97 -9.20 6.41 -15.73
CA SER A 97 -9.75 5.10 -16.13
C SER A 97 -9.50 4.04 -15.06
N LEU A 98 -10.50 3.17 -14.84
CA LEU A 98 -10.36 1.96 -14.03
C LEU A 98 -9.51 0.90 -14.77
N VAL A 99 -8.62 0.25 -14.03
CA VAL A 99 -7.81 -0.91 -14.44
C VAL A 99 -8.13 -2.08 -13.52
N ILE A 100 -8.32 -3.26 -14.11
CA ILE A 100 -8.68 -4.47 -13.37
C ILE A 100 -7.61 -5.52 -13.63
N THR A 101 -7.08 -6.08 -12.56
CA THR A 101 -6.14 -7.22 -12.61
C THR A 101 -6.63 -8.32 -11.68
N LYS A 102 -6.13 -9.55 -11.83
CA LYS A 102 -6.42 -10.65 -10.92
C LYS A 102 -5.27 -10.80 -9.92
N LYS A 103 -5.59 -10.90 -8.64
CA LYS A 103 -4.65 -11.32 -7.59
C LYS A 103 -4.39 -12.82 -7.70
N LYS A 104 -3.33 -13.32 -7.05
CA LYS A 104 -3.01 -14.75 -6.96
C LYS A 104 -4.15 -15.59 -6.37
N ASN A 105 -4.95 -15.01 -5.47
CA ASN A 105 -6.13 -15.64 -4.88
C ASN A 105 -7.41 -15.50 -5.74
N ASN A 106 -7.28 -15.24 -7.04
CA ASN A 106 -8.36 -15.04 -8.01
C ASN A 106 -9.33 -13.86 -7.75
N LYS A 107 -9.18 -13.12 -6.66
CA LYS A 107 -9.94 -11.87 -6.44
C LYS A 107 -9.48 -10.78 -7.39
N LEU A 108 -10.38 -9.85 -7.70
CA LEU A 108 -10.02 -8.68 -8.49
C LEU A 108 -9.17 -7.70 -7.68
N ARG A 109 -8.28 -7.01 -8.38
CA ARG A 109 -7.57 -5.82 -7.92
C ARG A 109 -7.99 -4.68 -8.85
N THR A 110 -8.70 -3.72 -8.26
CA THR A 110 -9.15 -2.48 -8.87
C THR A 110 -8.07 -1.41 -8.65
N CYS A 111 -7.59 -0.82 -9.74
CA CYS A 111 -6.62 0.27 -9.73
C CYS A 111 -7.14 1.42 -10.59
N ILE A 112 -6.72 2.64 -10.27
CA ILE A 112 -6.86 3.77 -11.20
C ILE A 112 -5.63 3.82 -12.12
N ASP A 113 -5.78 4.40 -13.31
CA ASP A 113 -4.67 4.76 -14.19
C ASP A 113 -4.40 6.27 -14.12
N PRO A 114 -3.55 6.74 -13.18
CA PRO A 114 -3.34 8.16 -12.94
C PRO A 114 -2.24 8.77 -13.81
N ARG A 115 -1.87 8.14 -14.95
CA ARG A 115 -0.72 8.57 -15.76
C ARG A 115 -0.79 10.03 -16.19
N HIS A 116 -1.99 10.55 -16.47
CA HIS A 116 -2.17 11.96 -16.84
C HIS A 116 -2.05 12.89 -15.64
N LEU A 117 -2.72 12.57 -14.53
CA LEU A 117 -2.64 13.31 -13.27
C LEU A 117 -1.20 13.38 -12.74
N ASN A 118 -0.48 12.26 -12.75
CA ASN A 118 0.88 12.13 -12.22
C ASN A 118 1.91 13.05 -12.90
N LYS A 119 1.65 13.53 -14.12
CA LYS A 119 2.53 14.50 -14.80
C LYS A 119 2.49 15.89 -14.15
N PHE A 120 1.38 16.19 -13.47
CA PHE A 120 1.11 17.50 -12.90
C PHE A 120 1.23 17.53 -11.38
N ILE A 121 1.35 16.39 -10.71
CA ILE A 121 1.56 16.34 -9.26
C ILE A 121 2.94 16.90 -8.92
N VAL A 122 2.97 17.90 -8.03
CA VAL A 122 4.19 18.38 -7.40
C VAL A 122 4.64 17.33 -6.39
N LYS A 123 5.80 16.72 -6.63
CA LYS A 123 6.32 15.67 -5.75
C LYS A 123 6.87 16.31 -4.47
N PRO A 124 6.35 15.96 -3.29
CA PRO A 124 6.97 16.40 -2.04
C PRO A 124 8.38 15.80 -1.94
N HIS A 125 9.35 16.61 -1.50
CA HIS A 125 10.68 16.12 -1.25
C HIS A 125 10.73 15.46 0.13
N PHE A 126 10.78 14.12 0.15
CA PHE A 126 11.00 13.34 1.35
C PHE A 126 12.11 12.33 1.10
N THR A 127 13.19 12.42 1.87
CA THR A 127 14.35 11.55 1.72
C THR A 127 14.08 10.24 2.45
N ILE A 128 13.96 9.15 1.70
CA ILE A 128 13.95 7.80 2.26
C ILE A 128 15.39 7.51 2.71
N PRO A 129 15.62 7.11 3.99
CA PRO A 129 16.96 6.80 4.47
C PRO A 129 17.57 5.66 3.65
N THR A 130 18.88 5.71 3.45
CA THR A 130 19.61 4.63 2.79
C THR A 130 19.72 3.41 3.70
N VAL A 131 20.08 2.27 3.12
CA VAL A 131 20.31 1.05 3.89
C VAL A 131 21.47 1.26 4.89
N GLU A 132 22.50 2.00 4.48
CA GLU A 132 23.63 2.40 5.31
C GLU A 132 23.19 3.29 6.47
N ASP A 133 22.35 4.31 6.21
CA ASP A 133 21.79 5.18 7.26
C ASP A 133 21.03 4.39 8.32
N ILE A 134 20.26 3.39 7.88
CA ILE A 134 19.51 2.50 8.77
C ILE A 134 20.47 1.65 9.60
N PHE A 135 21.46 0.99 8.98
CA PHE A 135 22.41 0.13 9.70
C PHE A 135 23.25 0.90 10.72
N SER A 136 23.69 2.12 10.40
CA SER A 136 24.42 2.95 11.36
C SER A 136 23.59 3.27 12.60
N ARG A 137 22.28 3.49 12.45
CA ARG A 137 21.36 3.73 13.58
C ARG A 137 21.11 2.48 14.44
N LEU A 138 21.32 1.30 13.87
CA LEU A 138 21.12 0.01 14.54
C LEU A 138 22.38 -0.50 15.27
N HIS A 139 23.48 0.25 15.24
CA HIS A 139 24.72 -0.16 15.89
C HIS A 139 24.52 -0.48 17.38
N GLY A 140 25.00 -1.66 17.80
CA GLY A 140 24.89 -2.12 19.19
C GLY A 140 23.53 -2.69 19.60
N ALA A 141 22.51 -2.64 18.72
CA ALA A 141 21.24 -3.31 18.96
C ALA A 141 21.41 -4.84 18.92
N LYS A 142 20.76 -5.53 19.86
CA LYS A 142 20.86 -7.00 20.03
C LYS A 142 19.60 -7.76 19.61
N HIS A 143 18.47 -7.06 19.56
CA HIS A 143 17.16 -7.63 19.22
C HIS A 143 16.50 -6.72 18.20
N PHE A 144 15.86 -7.32 17.20
CA PHE A 144 15.17 -6.62 16.12
C PHE A 144 13.74 -7.12 16.01
N SER A 145 12.83 -6.25 15.61
CA SER A 145 11.46 -6.62 15.26
C SER A 145 11.10 -5.94 13.96
N VAL A 146 10.51 -6.70 13.05
CA VAL A 146 10.05 -6.20 11.75
C VAL A 146 8.53 -6.17 11.80
N LEU A 147 7.96 -5.01 11.48
CA LEU A 147 6.53 -4.79 11.41
C LEU A 147 6.20 -4.34 9.99
N ASP A 148 5.17 -4.95 9.41
CA ASP A 148 4.62 -4.56 8.11
C ASP A 148 3.18 -4.10 8.29
N CYS A 149 2.83 -2.98 7.65
CA CYS A 149 1.46 -2.49 7.60
C CYS A 149 0.86 -2.90 6.25
N SER A 150 0.11 -4.01 6.26
CA SER A 150 -0.53 -4.63 5.08
C SER A 150 -1.93 -4.10 4.77
#